data_AF-A0A359D6L8-F1
#
_entry.id   AF-A0A359D6L8-F1
#
_cell.length_a   1.000
_cell.length_b   1.000
_cell.length_c   1.000
_cell.angle_alpha   90.00
_cell.angle_beta   90.00
_cell.angle_gamma   90.00
#
_symmetry.space_group_name_H-M   'P 1'
#
loop_
_entity.id
_entity.type
_entity.pdbx_description
1 polymer ?
#
loop_
_entity_poly.entity_id
_entity_poly.type
_entity_poly.pdbx_seq_one_letter_code
_entity_poly.pdbx_strand_id
1 'polypeptide(L)'
;MNRFTKQLTVAISTATLCLGASAVSAANLLALSADGQLFKVDTQTLKVSANMAASSPSPLRGIDIRPANGKLYALGADNQLYTVDLASGAASVAAKLNNSLPGSGQAVIDFNPVADKLRLLAPDGTSFRVNVETGEVVVDGSVAYAADGPYAGKTAQVLAGAYSNAYAGTTATALYNVDLASGNLMLQNPPNDGVQQVVGKIAEGLKAAALDIQSDGKGGNTAYLLTGKTLHTLDLASGKPTTLGDVAGLPDNIIDIAVLPAM
;
A
#
# COMPACT_ATOMS: atom_id res chain seq x y z
N MET A 1 -66.94 -1.78 -43.46
CA MET A 1 -66.43 -2.93 -42.68
C MET A 1 -65.17 -3.42 -43.39
N ASN A 2 -63.95 -3.50 -42.87
CA ASN A 2 -63.36 -3.24 -41.56
C ASN A 2 -61.89 -2.83 -41.80
N ARG A 3 -61.40 -1.85 -41.04
CA ARG A 3 -59.99 -1.43 -41.00
C ARG A 3 -59.20 -2.45 -40.17
N PHE A 4 -58.08 -2.96 -40.67
CA PHE A 4 -57.13 -3.76 -39.91
C PHE A 4 -56.01 -2.86 -39.38
N THR A 5 -56.03 -2.61 -38.08
CA THR A 5 -55.00 -1.87 -37.33
C THR A 5 -53.95 -2.88 -36.85
N LYS A 6 -52.70 -2.81 -37.32
CA LYS A 6 -51.58 -3.57 -36.74
C LYS A 6 -51.06 -2.82 -35.52
N GLN A 7 -51.23 -3.39 -34.33
CA GLN A 7 -50.58 -2.89 -33.13
C GLN A 7 -49.11 -3.35 -33.13
N LEU A 8 -48.19 -2.38 -33.04
CA LEU A 8 -46.77 -2.61 -32.87
C LEU A 8 -46.47 -2.58 -31.36
N THR A 9 -46.24 -3.74 -30.77
CA THR A 9 -45.86 -3.84 -29.35
C THR A 9 -44.36 -3.62 -29.24
N VAL A 10 -43.95 -2.48 -28.67
CA VAL A 10 -42.54 -2.20 -28.32
C VAL A 10 -42.26 -2.83 -26.97
N ALA A 11 -41.40 -3.84 -26.94
CA ALA A 11 -40.88 -4.41 -25.70
C ALA A 11 -39.72 -3.54 -25.19
N ILE A 12 -39.93 -2.86 -24.05
CA ILE A 12 -38.88 -2.16 -23.32
C ILE A 12 -38.19 -3.18 -22.42
N SER A 13 -37.00 -3.63 -22.81
CA SER A 13 -36.13 -4.43 -21.96
C SER A 13 -35.42 -3.52 -20.95
N THR A 14 -35.89 -3.50 -19.71
CA THR A 14 -35.15 -2.91 -18.58
C THR A 14 -33.88 -3.73 -18.34
N ALA A 15 -32.73 -3.20 -18.74
CA ALA A 15 -31.43 -3.76 -18.35
C ALA A 15 -31.15 -3.37 -16.90
N THR A 16 -31.36 -4.30 -15.97
CA THR A 16 -30.97 -4.14 -14.58
C THR A 16 -29.44 -4.23 -14.50
N LEU A 17 -28.77 -3.09 -14.36
CA LEU A 17 -27.34 -3.03 -14.12
C LEU A 17 -27.08 -3.48 -12.67
N CYS A 18 -26.84 -4.78 -12.46
CA CYS A 18 -26.34 -5.26 -11.19
C CYS A 18 -24.91 -4.73 -11.02
N LEU A 19 -24.73 -3.66 -10.24
CA LEU A 19 -23.41 -3.35 -9.67
C LEU A 19 -23.06 -4.52 -8.76
N GLY A 20 -22.16 -5.39 -9.22
CA GLY A 20 -21.56 -6.40 -8.37
C GLY A 20 -20.79 -5.67 -7.27
N ALA A 21 -21.35 -5.63 -6.06
CA ALA A 21 -20.56 -5.32 -4.88
C ALA A 21 -19.57 -6.48 -4.73
N SER A 22 -18.32 -6.27 -5.14
CA SER A 22 -17.24 -7.19 -4.81
C SER A 22 -17.24 -7.33 -3.29
N ALA A 23 -17.48 -8.54 -2.79
CA ALA A 23 -17.31 -8.82 -1.38
C ALA A 23 -15.85 -8.48 -1.02
N VAL A 24 -15.65 -7.49 -0.16
CA VAL A 24 -14.32 -7.18 0.37
C VAL A 24 -13.82 -8.43 1.07
N SER A 25 -12.72 -9.00 0.59
CA SER A 25 -12.07 -10.12 1.26
C SER A 25 -11.70 -9.68 2.67
N ALA A 26 -12.01 -10.50 3.68
CA ALA A 26 -11.54 -10.24 5.03
C ALA A 26 -10.01 -10.40 5.03
N ALA A 27 -9.30 -9.36 5.44
CA ALA A 27 -7.87 -9.37 5.62
C ALA A 27 -7.53 -9.10 7.10
N ASN A 28 -6.35 -9.54 7.50
CA ASN A 28 -5.73 -9.02 8.71
C ASN A 28 -4.61 -8.09 8.27
N LEU A 29 -4.62 -6.87 8.81
CA LEU A 29 -3.50 -5.93 8.65
C LEU A 29 -2.65 -5.97 9.90
N LEU A 30 -1.40 -5.56 9.76
CA LEU A 30 -0.49 -5.24 10.85
C LEU A 30 -0.14 -3.77 10.73
N ALA A 31 -0.56 -2.96 11.68
CA ALA A 31 -0.24 -1.53 11.73
C ALA A 31 0.98 -1.29 12.64
N LEU A 32 1.96 -0.54 12.15
CA LEU A 32 3.12 -0.08 12.90
C LEU A 32 2.89 1.35 13.41
N SER A 33 3.03 1.57 14.70
CA SER A 33 3.07 2.91 15.28
C SER A 33 4.48 3.48 15.35
N ALA A 34 4.58 4.82 15.45
CA ALA A 34 5.87 5.53 15.53
C ALA A 34 6.73 5.16 16.75
N ASP A 35 6.11 4.63 17.82
CA ASP A 35 6.77 4.13 19.02
C ASP A 35 7.17 2.64 18.93
N GLY A 36 6.97 2.00 17.78
CA GLY A 36 7.39 0.62 17.54
C GLY A 36 6.41 -0.44 18.03
N GLN A 37 5.16 -0.09 18.29
CA GLN A 37 4.11 -1.07 18.59
C GLN A 37 3.48 -1.58 17.29
N LEU A 38 3.13 -2.85 17.28
CA LEU A 38 2.46 -3.54 16.18
C LEU A 38 1.04 -3.89 16.62
N PHE A 39 0.06 -3.57 15.78
CA PHE A 39 -1.36 -3.81 16.03
C PHE A 39 -1.93 -4.69 14.91
N LYS A 40 -2.42 -5.88 15.26
CA LYS A 40 -3.17 -6.72 14.33
C LYS A 40 -4.59 -6.17 14.20
N VAL A 41 -4.98 -5.80 12.99
CA VAL A 41 -6.27 -5.18 12.69
C VAL A 41 -7.08 -6.14 11.83
N ASP A 42 -8.28 -6.48 12.29
CA ASP A 42 -9.26 -7.22 11.50
C ASP A 42 -10.07 -6.22 10.66
N THR A 43 -9.96 -6.32 9.33
CA THR A 43 -10.61 -5.38 8.41
C THR A 43 -12.12 -5.56 8.32
N GLN A 44 -12.66 -6.70 8.75
CA GLN A 44 -14.10 -6.97 8.76
C GLN A 44 -14.75 -6.42 10.02
N THR A 45 -14.13 -6.62 11.19
CA THR A 45 -14.68 -6.12 12.45
C THR A 45 -14.25 -4.68 12.77
N LEU A 46 -13.24 -4.16 12.08
CA LEU A 46 -12.60 -2.85 12.32
C LEU A 46 -12.12 -2.71 13.75
N LYS A 47 -11.43 -3.75 14.25
CA LYS A 47 -10.90 -3.80 15.62
C LYS A 47 -9.47 -4.26 15.62
N VAL A 48 -8.70 -3.74 16.57
CA VAL A 48 -7.43 -4.35 16.96
C VAL A 48 -7.72 -5.68 17.66
N SER A 49 -7.25 -6.79 17.08
CA SER A 49 -7.43 -8.15 17.61
C SER A 49 -6.28 -8.58 18.53
N ALA A 50 -5.08 -8.04 18.31
CA ALA A 50 -3.92 -8.22 19.18
C ALA A 50 -2.93 -7.07 18.98
N ASN A 51 -2.03 -6.87 19.94
CA ASN A 51 -0.90 -5.96 19.79
C ASN A 51 0.35 -6.53 20.48
N MET A 52 1.52 -6.08 20.03
CA MET A 52 2.81 -6.45 20.60
C MET A 52 3.85 -5.37 20.30
N ALA A 53 4.95 -5.34 21.06
CA ALA A 53 6.09 -4.50 20.72
C ALA A 53 6.91 -5.14 19.60
N ALA A 54 7.31 -4.36 18.60
CA ALA A 54 8.44 -4.74 17.76
C ALA A 54 9.71 -4.53 18.60
N SER A 55 10.28 -5.61 19.10
CA SER A 55 11.50 -5.61 19.94
C SER A 55 12.75 -5.35 19.09
N SER A 56 12.74 -4.26 18.34
CA SER A 56 13.82 -3.75 17.51
C SER A 56 14.81 -2.94 18.37
N PRO A 57 16.12 -3.06 18.13
CA PRO A 57 17.13 -2.26 18.84
C PRO A 57 17.16 -0.80 18.37
N SER A 58 16.46 -0.46 17.29
CA SER A 58 16.34 0.89 16.73
C SER A 58 14.87 1.22 16.42
N PRO A 59 14.45 2.50 16.52
CA PRO A 59 13.15 2.93 16.00
C PRO A 59 12.95 2.46 14.55
N LEU A 60 11.76 1.96 14.25
CA LEU A 60 11.39 1.45 12.94
C LEU A 60 10.82 2.59 12.07
N ARG A 61 11.12 2.54 10.78
CA ARG A 61 10.68 3.54 9.78
C ARG A 61 9.55 3.05 8.89
N GLY A 62 9.29 1.74 8.85
CA GLY A 62 8.25 1.09 8.06
C GLY A 62 8.37 -0.44 8.15
N ILE A 63 7.41 -1.17 7.59
CA ILE A 63 7.34 -2.63 7.57
C ILE A 63 6.69 -3.15 6.28
N ASP A 64 7.04 -4.37 5.86
CA ASP A 64 6.27 -5.09 4.84
C ASP A 64 6.47 -6.61 4.93
N ILE A 65 5.51 -7.38 4.42
CA ILE A 65 5.58 -8.84 4.29
C ILE A 65 6.19 -9.21 2.95
N ARG A 66 7.31 -9.93 2.95
CA ARG A 66 7.92 -10.44 1.70
C ARG A 66 7.05 -11.55 1.12
N PRO A 67 6.46 -11.40 -0.09
CA PRO A 67 5.57 -12.42 -0.67
C PRO A 67 6.26 -13.77 -0.88
N ALA A 68 7.57 -13.77 -1.15
CA ALA A 68 8.34 -14.99 -1.41
C ALA A 68 8.51 -15.91 -0.19
N ASN A 69 8.42 -15.40 1.04
CA ASN A 69 8.66 -16.21 2.24
C ASN A 69 7.72 -15.91 3.43
N GLY A 70 6.81 -14.94 3.29
CA GLY A 70 5.82 -14.58 4.31
C GLY A 70 6.39 -13.92 5.57
N LYS A 71 7.68 -13.56 5.59
CA LYS A 71 8.29 -12.90 6.75
C LYS A 71 8.02 -11.40 6.72
N LEU A 72 7.78 -10.82 7.90
CA LEU A 72 7.74 -9.38 8.10
C LEU A 72 9.16 -8.82 8.12
N TYR A 73 9.44 -7.88 7.24
CA TYR A 73 10.66 -7.09 7.23
C TYR A 73 10.38 -5.68 7.75
N ALA A 74 11.40 -5.06 8.35
CA ALA A 74 11.35 -3.69 8.84
C ALA A 74 12.68 -2.97 8.56
N LEU A 75 12.63 -1.66 8.36
CA LEU A 75 13.82 -0.81 8.32
C LEU A 75 13.98 -0.08 9.65
N GLY A 76 15.12 -0.24 10.30
CA GLY A 76 15.52 0.59 11.44
C GLY A 76 16.15 1.91 11.02
N ALA A 77 16.04 2.92 11.89
CA ALA A 77 16.74 4.20 11.76
C ALA A 77 18.28 4.10 11.77
N ASP A 78 18.82 2.96 12.21
CA ASP A 78 20.23 2.58 12.17
C ASP A 78 20.69 2.01 10.81
N ASN A 79 19.84 2.09 9.78
CA ASN A 79 20.11 1.61 8.43
C ASN A 79 20.24 0.07 8.33
N GLN A 80 19.60 -0.63 9.28
CA GLN A 80 19.57 -2.08 9.37
C GLN A 80 18.19 -2.60 8.96
N LEU A 81 18.16 -3.61 8.09
CA LEU A 81 16.95 -4.40 7.89
C LEU A 81 16.83 -5.45 8.97
N TYR A 82 15.61 -5.62 9.46
CA TYR A 82 15.22 -6.64 10.42
C TYR A 82 14.15 -7.53 9.83
N THR A 83 14.12 -8.81 10.20
CA THR A 83 12.89 -9.60 10.18
C THR A 83 12.25 -9.56 11.56
N VAL A 84 10.94 -9.43 11.63
CA VAL A 84 10.19 -9.38 12.90
C VAL A 84 9.26 -10.59 12.98
N ASP A 85 9.35 -11.34 14.08
CA ASP A 85 8.49 -12.50 14.31
C ASP A 85 7.05 -12.07 14.62
N LEU A 86 6.07 -12.57 13.86
CA LEU A 86 4.66 -12.15 13.94
C LEU A 86 3.91 -12.63 15.21
N ALA A 87 4.52 -13.52 16.00
CA ALA A 87 3.94 -14.04 17.23
C ALA A 87 4.49 -13.33 18.48
N SER A 88 5.80 -13.10 18.51
CA SER A 88 6.52 -12.56 19.67
C SER A 88 6.94 -11.09 19.51
N GLY A 89 7.01 -10.59 18.28
CA GLY A 89 7.55 -9.26 17.98
C GLY A 89 9.07 -9.17 18.06
N ALA A 90 9.77 -10.29 18.23
CA ALA A 90 11.23 -10.31 18.26
C ALA A 90 11.83 -9.91 16.90
N ALA A 91 12.69 -8.89 16.89
CA ALA A 91 13.42 -8.47 15.70
C ALA A 91 14.76 -9.22 15.59
N SER A 92 15.10 -9.70 14.40
CA SER A 92 16.37 -10.32 14.06
C SER A 92 17.01 -9.59 12.89
N VAL A 93 18.33 -9.39 12.92
CA VAL A 93 19.07 -8.75 11.83
C VAL A 93 18.91 -9.55 10.54
N ALA A 94 18.48 -8.88 9.48
CA ALA A 94 18.42 -9.43 8.13
C ALA A 94 19.66 -9.03 7.32
N ALA A 95 19.85 -7.73 7.06
CA ALA A 95 21.01 -7.21 6.33
C ALA A 95 21.21 -5.72 6.58
N LYS A 96 22.47 -5.28 6.68
CA LYS A 96 22.80 -3.86 6.82
C LYS A 96 22.86 -3.21 5.44
N LEU A 97 22.17 -2.09 5.25
CA LEU A 97 22.21 -1.42 3.96
C LEU A 97 23.59 -0.79 3.72
N ASN A 98 24.14 -0.98 2.52
CA ASN A 98 25.42 -0.40 2.11
C ASN A 98 25.32 1.10 1.72
N ASN A 99 24.10 1.62 1.63
CA ASN A 99 23.79 3.04 1.47
C ASN A 99 22.60 3.40 2.37
N SER A 100 22.59 4.60 2.95
CA SER A 100 21.55 5.01 3.89
C SER A 100 20.39 5.70 3.19
N LEU A 101 19.16 5.26 3.47
CA LEU A 101 17.97 5.97 3.00
C LEU A 101 17.88 7.32 3.73
N PRO A 102 17.82 8.47 3.03
CA PRO A 102 17.82 9.77 3.66
C PRO A 102 16.59 9.98 4.56
N GLY A 103 16.74 10.94 5.48
CA GLY A 103 15.74 11.24 6.51
C GLY A 103 15.73 10.23 7.67
N SER A 104 15.01 10.59 8.72
CA SER A 104 14.85 9.78 9.95
C SER A 104 13.40 9.42 10.26
N GLY A 105 12.45 9.93 9.46
CA GLY A 105 11.01 9.68 9.63
C GLY A 105 10.54 8.41 8.91
N GLN A 106 9.22 8.29 8.80
CA GLN A 106 8.54 7.25 8.01
C GLN A 106 9.19 7.10 6.62
N ALA A 107 9.38 5.86 6.22
CA ALA A 107 9.80 5.48 4.89
C ALA A 107 8.75 4.55 4.30
N VAL A 108 8.53 4.62 2.99
CA VAL A 108 7.79 3.56 2.30
C VAL A 108 8.69 2.34 2.23
N ILE A 109 8.15 1.19 2.61
CA ILE A 109 8.80 -0.11 2.50
C ILE A 109 7.82 -1.04 1.84
N ASP A 110 8.16 -1.59 0.67
CA ASP A 110 7.28 -2.56 0.01
C ASP A 110 8.06 -3.50 -0.90
N PHE A 111 7.73 -4.78 -0.89
CA PHE A 111 8.36 -5.78 -1.74
C PHE A 111 7.74 -5.78 -3.12
N ASN A 112 8.57 -5.55 -4.14
CA ASN A 112 8.19 -5.88 -5.50
C ASN A 112 8.11 -7.41 -5.64
N PRO A 113 6.92 -8.00 -5.84
CA PRO A 113 6.75 -9.46 -5.85
C PRO A 113 7.34 -10.13 -7.09
N VAL A 114 7.55 -9.38 -8.19
CA VAL A 114 8.14 -9.89 -9.43
C VAL A 114 9.66 -9.94 -9.33
N ALA A 115 10.28 -8.84 -8.87
CA ALA A 115 11.73 -8.72 -8.76
C ALA A 115 12.29 -9.37 -7.48
N ASP A 116 11.42 -9.62 -6.50
CA ASP A 116 11.75 -10.05 -5.15
C ASP A 116 12.83 -9.14 -4.54
N LYS A 117 12.56 -7.83 -4.59
CA LYS A 117 13.40 -6.76 -4.06
C LYS A 117 12.54 -5.79 -3.27
N LEU A 118 13.12 -5.27 -2.20
CA LEU A 118 12.49 -4.28 -1.36
C LEU A 118 12.66 -2.90 -2.00
N ARG A 119 11.55 -2.19 -2.22
CA ARG A 119 11.54 -0.77 -2.57
C ARG A 119 11.55 0.01 -1.27
N LEU A 120 12.47 0.97 -1.18
CA LEU A 120 12.45 1.96 -0.12
C LEU A 120 12.26 3.34 -0.74
N LEU A 121 11.30 4.12 -0.25
CA LEU A 121 11.13 5.52 -0.64
C LEU A 121 11.27 6.42 0.59
N ALA A 122 12.11 7.44 0.48
CA ALA A 122 12.15 8.51 1.46
C ALA A 122 11.07 9.57 1.15
N PRO A 123 10.65 10.38 2.14
CA PRO A 123 9.66 11.43 1.92
C PRO A 123 10.05 12.48 0.87
N ASP A 124 11.36 12.67 0.63
CA ASP A 124 11.89 13.56 -0.42
C ASP A 124 11.85 12.94 -1.83
N GLY A 125 11.32 11.73 -1.95
CA GLY A 125 11.22 10.98 -3.19
C GLY A 125 12.43 10.10 -3.49
N THR A 126 13.51 10.12 -2.70
CA THR A 126 14.67 9.22 -2.92
C THR A 126 14.19 7.77 -2.99
N SER A 127 14.57 7.07 -4.07
CA SER A 127 14.06 5.74 -4.39
C SER A 127 15.19 4.72 -4.46
N PHE A 128 15.14 3.74 -3.57
CA PHE A 128 16.10 2.65 -3.51
C PHE A 128 15.45 1.31 -3.85
N ARG A 129 16.21 0.45 -4.50
CA ARG A 129 15.90 -0.95 -4.68
C ARG A 129 16.94 -1.77 -3.93
N VAL A 130 16.49 -2.65 -3.06
CA VAL A 130 17.32 -3.31 -2.06
C VAL A 130 17.23 -4.82 -2.18
N ASN A 131 18.39 -5.48 -2.15
CA ASN A 131 18.48 -6.90 -1.91
C ASN A 131 18.53 -7.16 -0.40
N VAL A 132 17.46 -7.75 0.15
CA VAL A 132 17.32 -7.95 1.60
C VAL A 132 18.21 -9.04 2.19
N GLU A 133 18.84 -9.85 1.33
CA GLU A 133 19.76 -10.91 1.76
C GLU A 133 21.19 -10.39 1.89
N THR A 134 21.57 -9.40 1.08
CA THR A 134 22.93 -8.85 1.05
C THR A 134 23.02 -7.44 1.63
N GLY A 135 21.91 -6.71 1.70
CA GLY A 135 21.88 -5.29 2.06
C GLY A 135 22.38 -4.37 0.94
N GLU A 136 22.54 -4.91 -0.27
CA GLU A 136 22.93 -4.12 -1.43
C GLU A 136 21.81 -3.17 -1.86
N VAL A 137 22.14 -1.88 -1.94
CA VAL A 137 21.26 -0.82 -2.39
C VAL A 137 21.63 -0.39 -3.81
N VAL A 138 20.64 -0.40 -4.69
CA VAL A 138 20.65 0.30 -5.98
C VAL A 138 19.86 1.59 -5.83
N VAL A 139 20.46 2.73 -6.19
CA VAL A 139 19.80 4.04 -6.18
C VAL A 139 19.13 4.25 -7.54
N ASP A 140 17.80 4.22 -7.57
CA ASP A 140 16.99 4.41 -8.79
C ASP A 140 16.62 5.91 -9.01
N GLY A 141 17.26 6.83 -8.27
CA GLY A 141 17.03 8.27 -8.37
C GLY A 141 15.96 8.78 -7.40
N SER A 142 15.16 9.75 -7.85
CA SER A 142 14.10 10.38 -7.05
C SER A 142 12.77 10.33 -7.78
N VAL A 143 11.68 10.16 -7.03
CA VAL A 143 10.32 10.19 -7.56
C VAL A 143 10.00 11.56 -8.14
N ALA A 144 9.48 11.57 -9.37
CA ALA A 144 9.11 12.77 -10.10
C ALA A 144 7.73 12.61 -10.73
N TYR A 145 7.01 13.71 -10.91
CA TYR A 145 5.80 13.69 -11.73
C TYR A 145 6.15 13.60 -13.21
N ALA A 146 5.30 12.91 -13.96
CA ALA A 146 5.43 12.90 -15.40
C ALA A 146 5.35 14.30 -16.00
N ALA A 147 6.15 14.52 -17.05
CA ALA A 147 6.33 15.82 -17.68
C ALA A 147 5.07 16.32 -18.42
N ASP A 148 4.19 15.41 -18.83
CA ASP A 148 2.91 15.69 -19.48
C ASP A 148 1.73 15.75 -18.49
N GLY A 149 1.98 15.55 -17.19
CA GLY A 149 0.98 15.51 -16.15
C GLY A 149 0.64 16.87 -15.51
N PRO A 150 -0.47 16.97 -14.76
CA PRO A 150 -0.92 18.21 -14.13
C PRO A 150 -0.01 18.72 -13.01
N TYR A 151 0.93 17.89 -12.55
CA TYR A 151 1.92 18.22 -11.53
C TYR A 151 3.35 18.33 -12.09
N ALA A 152 3.51 18.35 -13.43
CA ALA A 152 4.81 18.47 -14.07
C ALA A 152 5.65 19.63 -13.49
N GLY A 153 6.92 19.34 -13.22
CA GLY A 153 7.87 20.30 -12.64
C GLY A 153 7.69 20.61 -11.14
N LYS A 154 6.66 20.06 -10.48
CA LYS A 154 6.52 20.14 -9.02
C LYS A 154 7.29 19.03 -8.31
N THR A 155 7.54 19.21 -7.02
CA THR A 155 8.19 18.23 -6.17
C THR A 155 7.17 17.22 -5.63
N ALA A 156 7.39 15.93 -5.87
CA ALA A 156 6.61 14.86 -5.25
C ALA A 156 6.92 14.74 -3.76
N GLN A 157 5.95 14.31 -2.98
CA GLN A 157 6.12 14.00 -1.56
C GLN A 157 5.47 12.65 -1.27
N VAL A 158 6.27 11.60 -1.33
CA VAL A 158 5.79 10.23 -1.14
C VAL A 158 5.49 10.01 0.34
N LEU A 159 4.26 9.61 0.66
CA LEU A 159 3.81 9.35 2.03
C LEU A 159 3.69 7.87 2.33
N ALA A 160 3.10 7.11 1.41
CA ALA A 160 2.92 5.67 1.50
C ALA A 160 3.03 5.07 0.08
N GLY A 161 3.24 3.77 -0.04
CA GLY A 161 3.21 3.11 -1.33
C GLY A 161 3.20 1.60 -1.20
N ALA A 162 2.61 0.93 -2.19
CA ALA A 162 2.46 -0.51 -2.18
C ALA A 162 2.42 -1.11 -3.60
N TYR A 163 2.95 -2.32 -3.75
CA TYR A 163 2.90 -3.06 -5.01
C TYR A 163 1.61 -3.86 -5.16
N SER A 164 1.02 -3.81 -6.35
CA SER A 164 -0.07 -4.73 -6.71
C SER A 164 0.43 -6.15 -6.94
N ASN A 165 -0.49 -7.12 -6.88
CA ASN A 165 -0.22 -8.53 -7.07
C ASN A 165 0.83 -9.07 -6.09
N ALA A 166 0.78 -8.66 -4.82
CA ALA A 166 1.72 -9.05 -3.76
C ALA A 166 1.60 -10.54 -3.36
N TYR A 167 1.92 -11.45 -4.28
CA TYR A 167 1.97 -12.90 -4.06
C TYR A 167 3.16 -13.52 -4.80
N ALA A 168 3.68 -14.63 -4.25
CA ALA A 168 4.82 -15.34 -4.83
C ALA A 168 4.50 -15.87 -6.23
N GLY A 169 5.41 -15.64 -7.19
CA GLY A 169 5.30 -16.16 -8.54
C GLY A 169 4.43 -15.34 -9.50
N THR A 170 3.93 -14.17 -9.07
CA THR A 170 3.31 -13.22 -10.01
C THR A 170 4.28 -12.81 -11.11
N THR A 171 3.77 -12.59 -12.31
CA THR A 171 4.56 -12.12 -13.47
C THR A 171 4.39 -10.63 -13.76
N ALA A 172 3.50 -9.95 -13.02
CA ALA A 172 3.22 -8.53 -13.22
C ALA A 172 2.91 -7.84 -11.89
N THR A 173 3.36 -6.59 -11.77
CA THR A 173 3.10 -5.72 -10.62
C THR A 173 3.13 -4.27 -11.07
N ALA A 174 2.56 -3.39 -10.26
CA ALA A 174 2.65 -1.95 -10.41
C ALA A 174 2.79 -1.31 -9.03
N LEU A 175 3.62 -0.28 -8.91
CA LEU A 175 3.77 0.48 -7.68
C LEU A 175 2.75 1.61 -7.65
N TYR A 176 1.98 1.68 -6.57
CA TYR A 176 1.09 2.79 -6.28
C TYR A 176 1.63 3.60 -5.12
N ASN A 177 1.68 4.91 -5.25
CA ASN A 177 2.12 5.82 -4.19
C ASN A 177 0.97 6.72 -3.74
N VAL A 178 0.90 7.00 -2.45
CA VAL A 178 0.12 8.10 -1.90
C VAL A 178 1.02 9.32 -1.86
N ASP A 179 0.66 10.35 -2.61
CA ASP A 179 1.41 11.60 -2.66
C ASP A 179 0.75 12.66 -1.75
N LEU A 180 1.51 13.14 -0.77
CA LEU A 180 1.05 14.12 0.22
C LEU A 180 0.81 15.50 -0.40
N ALA A 181 1.69 15.92 -1.31
CA ALA A 181 1.66 17.27 -1.90
C ALA A 181 0.39 17.50 -2.74
N SER A 182 -0.09 16.47 -3.41
CA SER A 182 -1.25 16.50 -4.29
C SER A 182 -2.51 15.87 -3.65
N GLY A 183 -2.33 15.00 -2.66
CA GLY A 183 -3.40 14.22 -2.04
C GLY A 183 -4.00 13.17 -2.98
N ASN A 184 -3.24 12.70 -3.96
CA ASN A 184 -3.66 11.72 -4.95
C ASN A 184 -3.00 10.36 -4.72
N LEU A 185 -3.66 9.33 -5.23
CA LEU A 185 -3.04 8.07 -5.58
C LEU A 185 -2.30 8.26 -6.92
N MET A 186 -1.05 7.83 -6.96
CA MET A 186 -0.17 7.90 -8.12
C MET A 186 0.24 6.50 -8.56
N LEU A 187 0.44 6.31 -9.86
CA LEU A 187 0.94 5.08 -10.46
C LEU A 187 2.37 5.30 -10.94
N GLN A 188 3.30 4.49 -10.47
CA GLN A 188 4.71 4.49 -10.88
C GLN A 188 5.03 3.15 -11.56
N ASN A 189 4.93 3.12 -12.88
CA ASN A 189 5.10 1.90 -13.67
C ASN A 189 5.82 2.21 -15.00
N PRO A 190 7.07 1.75 -15.21
CA PRO A 190 7.84 0.87 -14.32
C PRO A 190 8.34 1.58 -13.06
N PRO A 191 8.47 0.87 -11.92
CA PRO A 191 8.84 1.47 -10.64
C PRO A 191 10.26 2.05 -10.62
N ASN A 192 11.18 1.53 -11.43
CA ASN A 192 12.58 1.94 -11.40
C ASN A 192 12.82 3.29 -12.09
N ASP A 193 11.87 3.78 -12.89
CA ASP A 193 12.02 5.06 -13.60
C ASP A 193 11.76 6.26 -12.69
N GLY A 194 11.16 6.04 -11.51
CA GLY A 194 10.82 7.12 -10.58
C GLY A 194 9.65 8.02 -11.03
N VAL A 195 9.17 7.87 -12.26
CA VAL A 195 8.12 8.74 -12.82
C VAL A 195 6.74 8.22 -12.43
N GLN A 196 5.95 9.07 -11.77
CA GLN A 196 4.59 8.77 -11.35
C GLN A 196 3.54 9.60 -12.10
N GLN A 197 2.42 8.94 -12.43
CA GLN A 197 1.25 9.50 -13.10
C GLN A 197 0.06 9.54 -12.14
N VAL A 198 -0.85 10.50 -12.32
CA VAL A 198 -2.04 10.62 -11.48
C VAL A 198 -3.03 9.50 -11.77
N VAL A 199 -3.45 8.78 -10.73
CA VAL A 199 -4.60 7.85 -10.81
C VAL A 199 -5.87 8.60 -10.41
N GLY A 200 -5.83 9.28 -9.25
CA GLY A 200 -6.91 10.16 -8.84
C GLY A 200 -6.87 10.58 -7.38
N LYS A 201 -7.84 11.40 -7.00
CA LYS A 201 -7.87 12.11 -5.72
C LYS A 201 -8.30 11.20 -4.58
N ILE A 202 -7.47 11.12 -3.54
CA ILE A 202 -7.79 10.44 -2.28
C ILE A 202 -8.58 11.39 -1.38
N ALA A 203 -7.98 12.51 -1.01
CA ALA A 203 -8.58 13.48 -0.11
C ALA A 203 -7.97 14.87 -0.27
N GLU A 204 -8.74 15.91 0.05
CA GLU A 204 -8.21 17.27 0.23
C GLU A 204 -7.51 17.39 1.58
N GLY A 205 -6.31 17.98 1.61
CA GLY A 205 -5.56 18.21 2.84
C GLY A 205 -5.16 16.94 3.59
N LEU A 206 -4.78 15.88 2.85
CA LEU A 206 -4.21 14.65 3.43
C LEU A 206 -3.05 15.00 4.37
N LYS A 207 -2.98 14.34 5.54
CA LYS A 207 -1.95 14.63 6.56
C LYS A 207 -1.07 13.43 6.87
N ALA A 208 -1.68 12.26 6.93
CA ALA A 208 -1.03 10.99 7.23
C ALA A 208 -1.77 9.89 6.48
N ALA A 209 -1.02 8.91 5.99
CA ALA A 209 -1.56 7.73 5.36
C ALA A 209 -0.59 6.56 5.50
N ALA A 210 -1.14 5.36 5.54
CA ALA A 210 -0.44 4.11 5.31
C ALA A 210 -1.23 3.31 4.27
N LEU A 211 -0.55 2.60 3.37
CA LEU A 211 -1.15 1.90 2.24
C LEU A 211 -0.52 0.51 2.14
N ASP A 212 -1.34 -0.51 1.96
CA ASP A 212 -0.88 -1.81 1.45
C ASP A 212 -1.97 -2.47 0.58
N ILE A 213 -1.57 -3.36 -0.31
CA ILE A 213 -2.43 -4.00 -1.31
C ILE A 213 -2.43 -5.52 -1.13
N GLN A 214 -3.57 -6.05 -0.69
CA GLN A 214 -3.81 -7.48 -0.69
C GLN A 214 -4.07 -7.96 -2.12
N SER A 215 -3.46 -9.07 -2.52
CA SER A 215 -3.84 -9.79 -3.75
C SER A 215 -4.57 -11.09 -3.43
N ASP A 216 -5.53 -11.47 -4.28
CA ASP A 216 -6.22 -12.76 -4.22
C ASP A 216 -5.50 -13.88 -5.03
N GLY A 217 -4.38 -13.54 -5.69
CA GLY A 217 -3.63 -14.46 -6.57
C GLY A 217 -4.33 -14.82 -7.88
N LYS A 218 -5.49 -14.23 -8.16
CA LYS A 218 -6.36 -14.50 -9.32
C LYS A 218 -6.62 -13.24 -10.16
N GLY A 219 -5.87 -12.17 -9.89
CA GLY A 219 -5.96 -10.87 -10.57
C GLY A 219 -6.73 -9.81 -9.78
N GLY A 220 -7.36 -10.17 -8.67
CA GLY A 220 -7.97 -9.24 -7.73
C GLY A 220 -6.94 -8.60 -6.81
N ASN A 221 -7.13 -7.30 -6.56
CA ASN A 221 -6.35 -6.51 -5.62
C ASN A 221 -7.31 -5.69 -4.74
N THR A 222 -7.08 -5.71 -3.44
CA THR A 222 -7.76 -4.86 -2.46
C THR A 222 -6.73 -3.94 -1.82
N ALA A 223 -6.75 -2.66 -2.20
CA ALA A 223 -5.87 -1.65 -1.62
C ALA A 223 -6.49 -1.10 -0.33
N TYR A 224 -5.83 -1.30 0.80
CA TYR A 224 -6.23 -0.77 2.09
C TYR A 224 -5.47 0.52 2.36
N LEU A 225 -6.20 1.60 2.65
CA LEU A 225 -5.63 2.89 3.01
C LEU A 225 -6.08 3.24 4.42
N LEU A 226 -5.14 3.45 5.32
CA LEU A 226 -5.40 3.98 6.66
C LEU A 226 -5.09 5.48 6.68
N THR A 227 -6.06 6.32 7.03
CA THR A 227 -5.86 7.76 7.24
C THR A 227 -6.18 8.13 8.68
N GLY A 228 -5.15 8.36 9.50
CA GLY A 228 -5.32 8.43 10.95
C GLY A 228 -5.77 7.08 11.49
N LYS A 229 -7.01 6.99 11.99
CA LYS A 229 -7.61 5.72 12.47
C LYS A 229 -8.68 5.16 11.53
N THR A 230 -9.03 5.89 10.48
CA THR A 230 -10.10 5.49 9.57
C THR A 230 -9.51 4.62 8.46
N LEU A 231 -10.02 3.41 8.34
CA LEU A 231 -9.67 2.49 7.27
C LEU A 231 -10.58 2.70 6.07
N HIS A 232 -9.99 2.69 4.89
CA HIS A 232 -10.65 2.77 3.59
C HIS A 232 -10.15 1.65 2.69
N THR A 233 -10.93 1.29 1.68
CA THR A 233 -10.38 0.66 0.47
C THR A 233 -10.19 1.72 -0.61
N LEU A 234 -9.18 1.56 -1.47
CA LEU A 234 -8.98 2.39 -2.66
C LEU A 234 -9.32 1.62 -3.92
N ASP A 235 -10.03 2.30 -4.83
CA ASP A 235 -10.14 1.85 -6.21
C ASP A 235 -8.84 2.20 -6.96
N LEU A 236 -8.06 1.18 -7.37
CA LEU A 236 -6.75 1.38 -8.01
C LEU A 236 -6.83 1.95 -9.45
N ALA A 237 -8.03 2.07 -10.04
CA ALA A 237 -8.23 2.66 -11.36
C ALA A 237 -8.56 4.15 -11.29
N SER A 238 -9.22 4.60 -10.22
CA SER A 238 -9.73 5.97 -10.06
C SER A 238 -9.14 6.71 -8.86
N GLY A 239 -8.41 6.02 -7.97
CA GLY A 239 -7.85 6.58 -6.74
C GLY A 239 -8.89 6.92 -5.67
N LYS A 240 -10.17 6.58 -5.90
CA LYS A 240 -11.27 6.96 -5.02
C LYS A 240 -11.32 6.08 -3.77
N PRO A 241 -11.35 6.66 -2.55
CA PRO A 241 -11.53 5.88 -1.33
C PRO A 241 -13.00 5.51 -1.09
N THR A 242 -13.20 4.31 -0.56
CA THR A 242 -14.43 3.85 0.07
C THR A 242 -14.16 3.64 1.55
N THR A 243 -14.77 4.46 2.40
CA THR A 243 -14.59 4.40 3.85
C THR A 243 -15.23 3.15 4.43
N LEU A 244 -14.44 2.39 5.19
CA LEU A 244 -14.91 1.26 5.98
C LEU A 244 -15.33 1.71 7.38
N GLY A 245 -14.51 2.56 8.01
CA GLY A 245 -14.78 3.16 9.32
C GLY A 245 -13.53 3.28 10.19
N ASP A 246 -13.70 3.78 11.41
CA ASP A 246 -12.62 3.88 12.39
C ASP A 246 -12.29 2.52 12.98
N VAL A 247 -10.99 2.22 13.07
CA VAL A 247 -10.48 1.00 13.71
C VAL A 247 -10.45 1.19 15.22
N ALA A 248 -11.30 0.45 15.94
CA ALA A 248 -11.35 0.52 17.39
C ALA A 248 -10.07 -0.06 18.03
N GLY A 249 -9.49 0.70 18.96
CA GLY A 249 -8.27 0.32 19.68
C GLY A 249 -6.96 0.70 18.99
N LEU A 250 -7.02 1.34 17.80
CA LEU A 250 -5.85 1.81 17.09
C LEU A 250 -5.41 3.20 17.61
N PRO A 251 -4.11 3.46 17.84
CA PRO A 251 -3.63 4.79 18.23
C PRO A 251 -3.56 5.74 17.03
N ASP A 252 -3.34 7.03 17.28
CA ASP A 252 -3.29 8.07 16.22
C ASP A 252 -1.94 8.14 15.50
N ASN A 253 -0.90 7.49 16.02
CA ASN A 253 0.49 7.60 15.54
C ASN A 253 0.92 6.42 14.64
N ILE A 254 0.00 5.83 13.89
CA ILE A 254 0.34 4.81 12.90
C ILE A 254 1.13 5.42 11.74
N ILE A 255 2.25 4.79 11.41
CA ILE A 255 3.15 5.20 10.34
C ILE A 255 3.18 4.19 9.20
N ASP A 256 2.72 2.95 9.39
CA ASP A 256 2.71 1.98 8.31
C ASP A 256 1.68 0.86 8.53
N ILE A 257 1.29 0.18 7.45
CA ILE A 257 0.46 -1.03 7.50
C ILE A 257 1.01 -2.09 6.55
N ALA A 258 0.88 -3.36 6.93
CA ALA A 258 1.16 -4.49 6.06
C ALA A 258 0.01 -5.51 6.12
N VAL A 259 -0.35 -6.12 4.99
CA VAL A 259 -1.33 -7.18 4.84
C VAL A 259 -0.66 -8.47 5.29
N LEU A 260 -1.23 -9.09 6.31
CA LEU A 260 -0.76 -10.37 6.79
C LEU A 260 -1.14 -11.48 5.81
N PRO A 261 -0.27 -12.50 5.62
CA PRO A 261 -0.63 -13.70 4.86
C PRO A 261 -1.92 -14.32 5.40
N ALA A 262 -2.73 -14.88 4.50
CA ALA A 262 -3.86 -15.72 4.92
C ALA A 262 -3.31 -16.89 5.76
N MET A 263 -3.88 -17.09 6.95
CA MET A 263 -3.56 -18.24 7.81
C MET A 263 -4.12 -19.54 7.25
#